data_AF-A0A0D2NQR1-F1
#
_entry.id   AF-A0A0D2NQR1-F1
#
_cell.length_a   1.000
_cell.length_b   1.000
_cell.length_c   1.000
_cell.angle_alpha   90.00
_cell.angle_beta   90.00
_cell.angle_gamma   90.00
#
_symmetry.space_group_name_H-M   'P 1'
#
loop_
_entity.id
_entity.type
_entity.pdbx_description
1 polymer ?
#
loop_
_entity_poly.entity_id
_entity_poly.type
_entity_poly.pdbx_seq_one_letter_code
_entity_poly.pdbx_strand_id
1 'polypeptide(L)'
;MSSFYAQRGLWNNAKVIQEVVLEKRKQSHGDDHPDTLTSMGDLASTYSKQGLWEKGETLQDVVLEKNKQLLGDDHPDTLTSMNNLAWTYSNQGLWKKAEALQDVVLEKNKQLLGDDHPNTLTSMSNLALTYSNQGLWKKAEALQEVELEKSKQLLGDDHP
;
A
#
# COMPACT_ATOMS: atom_id res chain seq x y z
N MET A 1 2.25 30.13 -8.55
CA MET A 1 1.24 29.39 -9.33
C MET A 1 1.83 28.42 -10.37
N SER A 2 3.02 28.65 -10.94
CA SER A 2 3.58 27.77 -12.00
C SER A 2 3.91 26.33 -11.57
N SER A 3 4.36 26.11 -10.33
CA SER A 3 4.75 24.77 -9.84
C SER A 3 3.58 23.77 -9.78
N PHE A 4 2.40 24.22 -9.33
CA PHE A 4 1.20 23.37 -9.22
C PHE A 4 0.67 22.93 -10.58
N TYR A 5 0.60 23.84 -11.56
CA TYR A 5 0.17 23.50 -12.92
C TYR A 5 1.20 22.63 -13.65
N ALA A 6 2.50 22.86 -13.43
CA ALA A 6 3.55 22.00 -13.98
C ALA A 6 3.47 20.58 -13.41
N GLN A 7 3.30 20.45 -12.09
CA GLN A 7 3.16 19.14 -11.43
C GLN A 7 1.90 18.41 -11.91
N ARG A 8 0.76 19.10 -12.02
CA ARG A 8 -0.48 18.53 -12.56
C ARG A 8 -0.36 18.12 -14.04
N GLY A 9 0.38 18.88 -14.84
CA GLY A 9 0.71 18.53 -16.23
C GLY A 9 1.58 17.27 -16.32
N LEU A 10 2.59 17.15 -15.46
CA LEU A 10 3.45 15.96 -15.37
C LEU A 10 2.66 14.71 -14.96
N TRP A 11 1.75 14.82 -13.99
CA TRP A 11 0.89 13.71 -13.56
C TRP A 11 -0.07 13.24 -14.66
N ASN A 12 -0.62 14.17 -15.45
CA ASN A 12 -1.46 13.81 -16.59
C ASN A 12 -0.67 13.08 -17.68
N ASN A 13 0.54 13.56 -18.00
CA ASN A 13 1.41 12.90 -18.96
C ASN A 13 1.87 11.50 -18.46
N ALA A 14 2.24 11.39 -17.18
CA ALA A 14 2.63 10.13 -16.57
C ALA A 14 1.50 9.10 -16.63
N LYS A 15 0.27 9.50 -16.31
CA LYS A 15 -0.92 8.63 -16.40
C LYS A 15 -1.16 8.13 -17.81
N VAL A 16 -1.14 9.00 -18.82
CA VAL A 16 -1.35 8.60 -20.23
C VAL A 16 -0.28 7.61 -20.67
N ILE A 17 0.97 7.84 -20.29
CA ILE A 17 2.08 6.90 -20.58
C ILE A 17 1.83 5.56 -19.88
N GLN A 18 1.42 5.56 -18.61
CA GLN A 18 1.11 4.34 -17.85
C GLN A 18 -0.05 3.55 -18.47
N GLU A 19 -1.12 4.21 -18.92
CA GLU A 19 -2.26 3.58 -19.61
C GLU A 19 -1.81 2.92 -20.92
N VAL A 20 -0.97 3.60 -21.72
CA VAL A 20 -0.43 3.04 -22.97
C VAL A 20 0.53 1.87 -22.70
N VAL A 21 1.39 1.97 -21.69
CA VAL A 21 2.30 0.89 -21.29
C VAL A 21 1.52 -0.32 -20.83
N LEU A 22 0.47 -0.11 -20.01
CA LEU A 22 -0.39 -1.17 -19.53
C LEU A 22 -1.03 -1.93 -20.70
N GLU A 23 -1.62 -1.23 -21.67
CA GLU A 23 -2.24 -1.91 -22.81
C GLU A 23 -1.23 -2.70 -23.65
N LYS A 24 -0.04 -2.14 -23.87
CA LYS A 24 1.02 -2.88 -24.58
C LYS A 24 1.45 -4.14 -23.81
N ARG A 25 1.53 -4.09 -22.48
CA ARG A 25 1.88 -5.25 -21.64
C ARG A 25 0.77 -6.30 -21.66
N LYS A 26 -0.50 -5.89 -21.58
CA LYS A 26 -1.65 -6.79 -21.74
C LYS A 26 -1.64 -7.52 -23.08
N GLN A 27 -1.35 -6.81 -24.17
CA GLN A 27 -1.28 -7.40 -25.51
C GLN A 27 -0.10 -8.36 -25.70
N SER A 28 1.05 -8.06 -25.09
CA SER A 28 2.28 -8.84 -25.28
C SER A 28 2.38 -10.04 -24.36
N HIS A 29 2.03 -9.88 -23.08
CA HIS A 29 2.26 -10.88 -22.04
C HIS A 29 0.97 -11.39 -21.37
N GLY A 30 -0.18 -10.75 -21.62
CA GLY A 30 -1.44 -11.05 -20.96
C GLY A 30 -1.66 -10.29 -19.65
N ASP A 31 -2.87 -10.41 -19.10
CA ASP A 31 -3.31 -9.72 -17.89
C ASP A 31 -2.63 -10.24 -16.61
N ASP A 32 -2.21 -11.51 -16.61
CA ASP A 32 -1.69 -12.21 -15.42
C ASP A 32 -0.17 -12.11 -15.29
N HIS A 33 0.51 -11.49 -16.25
CA HIS A 33 1.97 -11.37 -16.20
C HIS A 33 2.40 -10.41 -15.08
N PRO A 34 3.44 -10.72 -14.28
CA PRO A 34 3.92 -9.86 -13.19
C PRO A 34 4.13 -8.40 -13.60
N ASP A 35 4.80 -8.16 -14.72
CA ASP A 35 4.99 -6.79 -15.25
C ASP A 35 3.68 -6.06 -15.55
N THR A 36 2.65 -6.77 -16.01
CA THR A 36 1.33 -6.19 -16.26
C THR A 36 0.69 -5.79 -14.93
N LEU A 37 0.73 -6.67 -13.93
CA LEU A 37 0.21 -6.42 -12.59
C LEU A 37 0.94 -5.26 -11.89
N THR A 38 2.27 -5.17 -12.01
CA THR A 38 3.05 -4.03 -11.52
C THR A 38 2.59 -2.72 -12.18
N SER A 39 2.42 -2.70 -13.51
CA SER A 39 1.92 -1.51 -14.21
C SER A 39 0.50 -1.11 -13.79
N MET A 40 -0.38 -2.08 -13.54
CA MET A 40 -1.72 -1.83 -13.02
C MET A 40 -1.65 -1.21 -11.62
N GLY A 41 -0.80 -1.73 -10.74
CA GLY A 41 -0.59 -1.18 -9.39
C GLY A 41 -0.05 0.25 -9.41
N ASP A 42 0.91 0.54 -10.29
CA ASP A 42 1.47 1.89 -10.47
C ASP A 42 0.41 2.88 -10.96
N LEU A 43 -0.37 2.48 -11.97
CA LEU A 43 -1.47 3.30 -12.50
C LEU A 43 -2.54 3.55 -11.43
N ALA A 44 -2.85 2.54 -10.62
CA ALA A 44 -3.79 2.67 -9.51
C ALA A 44 -3.29 3.67 -8.45
N SER A 45 -2.01 3.61 -8.08
CA SER A 45 -1.38 4.58 -7.18
C SER A 45 -1.47 6.00 -7.74
N THR A 46 -1.23 6.16 -9.05
CA THR A 46 -1.39 7.45 -9.74
C THR A 46 -2.83 7.96 -9.67
N TYR A 47 -3.83 7.11 -9.89
CA TYR A 47 -5.24 7.49 -9.75
C TYR A 47 -5.57 7.95 -8.33
N SER A 48 -5.19 7.18 -7.33
CA SER A 48 -5.40 7.55 -5.92
C SER A 48 -4.72 8.89 -5.59
N LYS A 49 -3.46 9.10 -5.98
CA LYS A 49 -2.77 10.40 -5.78
C LYS A 49 -3.45 11.59 -6.48
N GLN A 50 -4.23 11.36 -7.54
CA GLN A 50 -5.02 12.38 -8.24
C GLN A 50 -6.41 12.60 -7.63
N GLY A 51 -6.76 11.88 -6.57
CA GLY A 51 -8.10 11.90 -5.97
C GLY A 51 -9.13 11.07 -6.74
N LEU A 52 -8.71 10.27 -7.71
CA LEU A 52 -9.56 9.37 -8.49
C LEU A 52 -9.67 8.02 -7.79
N TRP A 53 -10.14 8.04 -6.54
CA TRP A 53 -10.06 6.91 -5.61
C TRP A 53 -10.77 5.65 -6.12
N GLU A 54 -11.96 5.77 -6.70
CA GLU A 54 -12.72 4.63 -7.22
C GLU A 54 -11.96 3.87 -8.33
N LYS A 55 -11.25 4.61 -9.20
CA LYS A 55 -10.43 4.02 -10.26
C LYS A 55 -9.19 3.32 -9.69
N GLY A 56 -8.57 3.95 -8.69
CA GLY A 56 -7.44 3.37 -7.97
C GLY A 56 -7.83 2.08 -7.24
N GLU A 57 -8.93 2.11 -6.49
CA GLU A 57 -9.50 0.95 -5.78
C GLU A 57 -9.79 -0.20 -6.74
N THR A 58 -10.54 0.05 -7.82
CA THR A 58 -10.92 -1.00 -8.78
C THR A 58 -9.68 -1.71 -9.36
N LEU A 59 -8.64 -0.95 -9.73
CA LEU A 59 -7.41 -1.55 -10.24
C LEU A 59 -6.63 -2.29 -9.15
N GLN A 60 -6.58 -1.77 -7.93
CA GLN A 60 -5.92 -2.42 -6.80
C GLN A 60 -6.59 -3.73 -6.41
N ASP A 61 -7.93 -3.79 -6.43
CA ASP A 61 -8.69 -5.02 -6.18
C ASP A 61 -8.35 -6.10 -7.20
N VAL A 62 -8.32 -5.75 -8.49
CA VAL A 62 -7.94 -6.69 -9.56
C VAL A 62 -6.50 -7.19 -9.36
N VAL A 63 -5.55 -6.29 -9.09
CA VAL A 63 -4.16 -6.67 -8.85
C VAL A 63 -4.03 -7.57 -7.62
N LEU A 64 -4.73 -7.26 -6.53
CA LEU A 64 -4.71 -8.06 -5.32
C LEU A 64 -5.27 -9.46 -5.56
N GLU A 65 -6.43 -9.58 -6.23
CA GLU A 65 -7.03 -10.88 -6.53
C GLU A 65 -6.10 -11.73 -7.40
N LYS A 66 -5.49 -11.13 -8.43
CA LYS A 66 -4.54 -11.82 -9.30
C LYS A 66 -3.28 -12.25 -8.57
N ASN A 67 -2.69 -11.39 -7.74
CA ASN A 67 -1.53 -11.74 -6.94
C ASN A 67 -1.84 -12.88 -5.95
N LYS A 68 -3.02 -12.87 -5.32
CA LYS A 68 -3.46 -14.00 -4.48
C LYS A 68 -3.56 -15.30 -5.25
N GLN A 69 -4.13 -15.28 -6.46
CA GLN A 69 -4.30 -16.47 -7.29
C GLN A 69 -2.96 -17.02 -7.81
N LEU A 70 -2.03 -16.14 -8.19
CA LEU A 70 -0.78 -16.51 -8.86
C LEU A 70 0.37 -16.78 -7.90
N LEU A 71 0.47 -15.98 -6.83
CA LEU A 71 1.62 -15.96 -5.92
C LEU A 71 1.27 -16.45 -4.51
N GLY A 72 -0.02 -16.44 -4.16
CA GLY A 72 -0.52 -16.77 -2.83
C GLY A 72 -0.65 -15.56 -1.90
N ASP A 73 -1.34 -15.74 -0.78
CA ASP A 73 -1.64 -14.68 0.19
C ASP A 73 -0.38 -14.13 0.90
N ASP A 74 0.67 -14.94 1.01
CA ASP A 74 1.88 -14.64 1.78
C ASP A 74 2.98 -13.99 0.95
N HIS A 75 2.79 -13.88 -0.37
CA HIS A 75 3.81 -13.34 -1.25
C HIS A 75 4.01 -11.83 -1.02
N PRO A 76 5.26 -11.31 -1.03
CA PRO A 76 5.54 -9.88 -0.83
C PRO A 76 4.74 -8.95 -1.75
N ASP A 77 4.53 -9.35 -3.01
CA ASP A 77 3.73 -8.56 -3.95
C ASP A 77 2.25 -8.51 -3.57
N THR A 78 1.69 -9.61 -3.06
CA THR A 78 0.32 -9.67 -2.55
C THR A 78 0.16 -8.76 -1.34
N LEU A 79 1.11 -8.83 -0.38
CA LEU A 79 1.11 -7.97 0.81
C LEU A 79 1.28 -6.48 0.43
N THR A 80 2.09 -6.18 -0.59
CA THR A 80 2.25 -4.83 -1.14
C THR A 80 0.95 -4.32 -1.76
N SER A 81 0.23 -5.16 -2.51
CA SER A 81 -1.09 -4.82 -3.06
C SER A 81 -2.11 -4.53 -1.96
N MET A 82 -2.14 -5.33 -0.89
CA MET A 82 -3.00 -5.08 0.28
C MET A 82 -2.69 -3.74 0.94
N ASN A 83 -1.41 -3.40 1.15
CA ASN A 83 -1.00 -2.12 1.71
C ASN A 83 -1.44 -0.93 0.83
N ASN A 84 -1.28 -1.04 -0.49
CA ASN A 84 -1.68 0.01 -1.43
C ASN A 84 -3.20 0.23 -1.42
N LEU A 85 -3.98 -0.85 -1.36
CA LEU A 85 -5.44 -0.78 -1.24
C LEU A 85 -5.88 -0.20 0.11
N ALA A 86 -5.23 -0.60 1.20
CA ALA A 86 -5.47 -0.02 2.52
C ALA A 86 -5.19 1.48 2.55
N TRP A 87 -4.10 1.94 1.92
CA TRP A 87 -3.79 3.36 1.78
C TRP A 87 -4.86 4.11 0.99
N THR A 88 -5.36 3.55 -0.11
CA THR A 88 -6.48 4.12 -0.86
C THR A 88 -7.74 4.23 0.02
N TYR A 89 -8.10 3.17 0.76
CA TYR A 89 -9.23 3.22 1.70
C TYR A 89 -9.05 4.25 2.79
N SER A 90 -7.85 4.37 3.32
CA SER A 90 -7.48 5.38 4.30
C SER A 90 -7.78 6.78 3.73
N ASN A 91 -7.28 7.12 2.54
CA ASN A 91 -7.55 8.44 1.95
C ASN A 91 -9.03 8.69 1.60
N GLN A 92 -9.84 7.64 1.41
CA GLN A 92 -11.28 7.76 1.25
C GLN A 92 -12.06 7.94 2.57
N GLY A 93 -11.40 7.83 3.72
CA GLY A 93 -12.05 7.80 5.04
C GLY A 93 -12.67 6.45 5.38
N LEU A 94 -12.41 5.41 4.60
CA LEU A 94 -12.90 4.04 4.80
C LEU A 94 -11.99 3.27 5.78
N TRP A 95 -11.77 3.84 6.96
CA TRP A 95 -10.77 3.36 7.92
C TRP A 95 -10.96 1.91 8.35
N LYS A 96 -12.21 1.42 8.42
CA LYS A 96 -12.50 0.01 8.77
C LYS A 96 -12.04 -0.98 7.70
N LYS A 97 -12.12 -0.60 6.42
CA LYS A 97 -11.59 -1.44 5.34
C LYS A 97 -10.06 -1.42 5.34
N ALA A 98 -9.46 -0.25 5.60
CA ALA A 98 -8.02 -0.11 5.73
C ALA A 98 -7.46 -0.94 6.90
N GLU A 99 -8.10 -0.86 8.08
CA GLU A 99 -7.78 -1.65 9.28
C GLU A 99 -7.75 -3.15 8.97
N ALA A 100 -8.81 -3.68 8.34
CA ALA A 100 -8.89 -5.11 8.04
C ALA A 100 -7.75 -5.61 7.15
N LEU A 101 -7.32 -4.83 6.15
CA LEU A 101 -6.19 -5.18 5.30
C LEU A 101 -4.86 -5.06 6.05
N GLN A 102 -4.68 -3.99 6.81
CA GLN A 102 -3.45 -3.75 7.58
C GLN A 102 -3.25 -4.80 8.68
N ASP A 103 -4.31 -5.26 9.34
CA ASP A 103 -4.26 -6.35 10.32
C ASP A 103 -3.74 -7.65 9.67
N VAL A 104 -4.25 -8.00 8.48
CA VAL A 104 -3.78 -9.17 7.72
C VAL A 104 -2.30 -9.02 7.37
N VAL A 105 -1.90 -7.87 6.82
CA VAL A 105 -0.50 -7.64 6.43
C VAL A 105 0.43 -7.69 7.63
N LEU A 106 0.05 -7.08 8.76
CA LEU A 106 0.84 -7.09 9.98
C LEU A 106 1.05 -8.52 10.47
N GLU A 107 -0.02 -9.31 10.58
CA GLU A 107 0.08 -10.70 11.03
C GLU A 107 0.96 -11.54 10.11
N LYS A 108 0.83 -11.37 8.79
CA LYS A 108 1.69 -12.07 7.82
C LYS A 108 3.16 -11.65 7.91
N ASN A 109 3.44 -10.36 8.04
CA ASN A 109 4.80 -9.86 8.21
C ASN A 109 5.43 -10.40 9.51
N LYS A 110 4.68 -10.45 10.61
CA LYS A 110 5.14 -11.08 11.86
C LYS A 110 5.51 -12.55 11.67
N GLN A 111 4.65 -13.31 10.99
CA GLN A 111 4.86 -14.75 10.75
C GLN A 111 6.05 -15.02 9.82
N LEU A 112 6.22 -14.21 8.77
CA LEU A 112 7.22 -14.45 7.72
C LEU A 112 8.59 -13.84 8.03
N LEU A 113 8.61 -12.65 8.62
CA LEU A 113 9.82 -11.83 8.78
C LEU A 113 10.22 -11.66 10.25
N GLY A 114 9.32 -11.96 11.18
CA GLY A 114 9.47 -11.69 12.60
C GLY A 114 8.97 -10.30 12.99
N ASP A 115 8.77 -10.11 14.29
CA ASP A 115 8.21 -8.87 14.83
C ASP A 115 9.14 -7.65 14.68
N ASP A 116 10.44 -7.88 14.61
CA ASP A 116 11.48 -6.84 14.61
C ASP A 116 11.88 -6.41 13.19
N HIS A 117 11.30 -7.03 12.17
CA HIS A 117 11.65 -6.70 10.79
C HIS A 117 11.11 -5.31 10.39
N PRO A 118 11.86 -4.48 9.63
CA PRO A 118 11.42 -3.14 9.23
C PRO A 118 10.04 -3.09 8.55
N ASN A 119 9.71 -4.09 7.73
CA ASN A 119 8.38 -4.20 7.11
C ASN A 119 7.26 -4.46 8.14
N THR A 120 7.54 -5.26 9.18
CA THR A 120 6.59 -5.51 10.27
C THR A 120 6.36 -4.23 11.07
N LEU A 121 7.43 -3.51 11.41
CA LEU A 121 7.36 -2.22 12.09
C LEU A 121 6.58 -1.19 11.24
N THR A 122 6.85 -1.09 9.94
CA THR A 122 6.11 -0.21 9.02
C THR A 122 4.62 -0.56 8.98
N SER A 123 4.27 -1.86 8.98
CA SER A 123 2.87 -2.29 9.07
C SER A 123 2.23 -1.88 10.40
N MET A 124 2.98 -1.92 11.51
CA MET A 124 2.51 -1.41 12.79
C MET A 124 2.21 0.09 12.70
N SER A 125 3.17 0.93 12.26
CA SER A 125 2.95 2.38 12.20
C SER A 125 1.76 2.75 11.31
N ASN A 126 1.58 2.04 10.18
CA ASN A 126 0.43 2.22 9.29
C ASN A 126 -0.91 1.90 9.96
N LEU A 127 -0.99 0.80 10.73
CA LEU A 127 -2.18 0.43 11.48
C LEU A 127 -2.46 1.39 12.64
N ALA A 128 -1.43 1.84 13.35
CA ALA A 128 -1.53 2.84 14.41
C ALA A 128 -2.08 4.18 13.89
N LEU A 129 -1.63 4.61 12.70
CA LEU A 129 -2.16 5.79 12.02
C LEU A 129 -3.64 5.62 11.67
N THR A 130 -4.03 4.45 11.15
CA THR A 130 -5.44 4.15 10.89
C THR A 130 -6.28 4.17 12.16
N TYR A 131 -5.80 3.61 13.27
CA TYR A 131 -6.49 3.71 14.57
C TYR A 131 -6.61 5.16 15.05
N SER A 132 -5.57 5.96 14.89
CA SER A 132 -5.59 7.39 15.22
C SER A 132 -6.67 8.13 14.41
N ASN A 133 -6.75 7.87 13.11
CA ASN A 133 -7.77 8.46 12.22
C ASN A 133 -9.21 8.01 12.59
N GLN A 134 -9.37 6.85 13.22
CA GLN A 134 -10.65 6.39 13.78
C GLN A 134 -10.97 6.98 15.17
N GLY A 135 -10.04 7.70 15.80
CA GLY A 135 -10.16 8.14 17.19
C GLY A 135 -9.93 7.02 18.22
N LEU A 136 -9.37 5.89 17.80
CA LEU A 136 -9.02 4.75 18.65
C LEU A 136 -7.62 4.93 19.27
N TRP A 137 -7.42 6.05 19.96
CA TRP A 137 -6.11 6.49 20.47
C TRP A 137 -5.39 5.44 21.32
N LYS A 138 -6.12 4.74 22.21
CA LYS A 138 -5.56 3.68 23.06
C LYS A 138 -4.97 2.52 22.26
N LYS A 139 -5.60 2.16 21.13
CA LYS A 139 -5.07 1.10 20.25
C LYS A 139 -3.85 1.59 19.47
N ALA A 140 -3.87 2.84 19.01
CA ALA A 140 -2.74 3.45 18.32
C ALA A 140 -1.51 3.54 19.24
N GLU A 141 -1.70 4.03 20.46
CA GLU A 141 -0.65 4.17 21.49
C GLU A 141 -0.03 2.80 21.82
N ALA A 142 -0.84 1.79 22.13
CA ALA A 142 -0.34 0.45 22.43
C ALA A 142 0.51 -0.14 21.30
N LEU A 143 0.15 0.14 20.04
CA LEU A 143 0.89 -0.36 18.88
C LEU A 143 2.21 0.41 18.68
N GLN A 144 2.21 1.73 18.88
CA GLN A 144 3.40 2.58 18.80
C GLN A 144 4.41 2.30 19.93
N GLU A 145 3.93 1.98 21.14
CA GLU A 145 4.81 1.57 22.24
C GLU A 145 5.60 0.31 21.88
N VAL A 146 4.92 -0.70 21.32
CA VAL A 146 5.55 -1.95 20.86
C VAL A 146 6.55 -1.68 19.73
N GLU A 147 6.17 -0.86 18.74
CA GLU A 147 7.04 -0.47 17.63
C GLU A 147 8.31 0.25 18.12
N LEU A 148 8.16 1.20 19.06
CA LEU A 148 9.26 1.99 19.60
C LEU A 148 10.22 1.13 20.43
N GLU A 149 9.68 0.22 21.26
CA GLU A 149 10.49 -0.71 22.04
C GLU A 149 11.37 -1.57 21.12
N LYS A 150 10.79 -2.12 20.06
CA LYS A 150 11.50 -2.96 19.08
C LYS A 150 12.51 -2.16 18.26
N SER A 151 12.14 -0.97 17.82
CA SER A 151 13.05 -0.09 17.05
C SER A 151 14.29 0.29 17.87
N LYS A 152 14.12 0.57 19.18
CA LYS A 152 15.25 0.85 20.09
C LYS A 152 16.17 -0.37 20.26
N GLN A 153 15.61 -1.57 20.38
CA GLN A 153 16.40 -2.80 20.49
C GLN A 153 17.24 -3.08 19.23
N LEU A 154 16.72 -2.75 18.04
CA LEU A 154 17.41 -2.96 16.76
C LEU A 154 18.50 -1.93 16.47
N LEU A 155 18.22 -0.65 16.73
CA LEU A 155 19.07 0.46 16.30
C LEU A 155 20.07 0.91 17.39
N GLY A 156 19.91 0.41 18.62
CA GLY A 156 20.64 0.89 19.79
C GLY A 156 20.15 2.28 20.23
N ASP A 157 20.54 2.71 21.43
CA ASP A 157 20.12 3.99 22.03
C ASP A 157 20.60 5.25 21.26
N ASP A 158 21.33 5.09 20.15
CA ASP A 158 21.98 6.16 19.38
C ASP A 158 21.24 6.57 18.08
N HIS A 159 20.06 6.01 17.78
CA HIS A 159 19.28 6.45 16.61
C HIS A 159 18.41 7.68 16.93
N PRO A 160 18.60 8.82 16.21
CA PRO A 160 17.83 10.05 16.43
C PRO A 160 16.36 9.95 16.02
#